data_AF-A4BS67-F1
#
_entry.id   AF-A4BS67-F1
#
_cell.length_a   1.000
_cell.length_b   1.000
_cell.length_c   1.000
_cell.angle_alpha   90.00
_cell.angle_beta   90.00
_cell.angle_gamma   90.00
#
_symmetry.space_group_name_H-M   'P 1'
#
loop_
_entity.id
_entity.type
_entity.pdbx_description
1 polymer ?
#
loop_
_entity_poly.entity_id
_entity_poly.type
_entity_poly.pdbx_seq_one_letter_code
_entity_poly.pdbx_strand_id
1 'polypeptide(L)' 'MHCSEATELASQRLDDVRAILADLHRIKAVLTELVSECHAHQGDVSCPLITALHYG' A
#
# COMPACT_ATOMS: atom_id res chain seq x y z
N MET A 1 16.44 8.34 -35.05
CA MET A 1 16.25 6.94 -34.63
C MET A 1 16.37 6.80 -33.11
N HIS A 2 15.72 7.68 -32.34
CA HIS A 2 15.80 7.70 -30.86
C HIS A 2 14.42 7.72 -30.19
N CYS A 3 13.34 7.74 -30.98
CA CYS A 3 11.98 7.79 -30.46
C CYS A 3 11.52 6.42 -29.93
N SER A 4 11.96 5.33 -30.55
CA SER A 4 11.64 3.96 -30.12
C SER A 4 12.26 3.63 -28.76
N GLU A 5 13.56 3.91 -28.60
CA GLU A 5 14.28 3.70 -27.34
C GLU A 5 13.73 4.58 -26.20
N ALA A 6 13.40 5.85 -26.50
CA ALA A 6 12.76 6.73 -25.52
C ALA A 6 11.36 6.24 -25.11
N THR A 7 10.59 5.69 -26.06
CA THR A 7 9.26 5.14 -25.78
C THR A 7 9.36 3.87 -24.95
N GLU A 8 10.31 2.98 -25.25
CA GLU A 8 10.55 1.76 -24.47
C GLU A 8 10.96 2.08 -23.03
N LEU A 9 11.89 3.03 -22.86
CA LEU A 9 12.27 3.50 -21.54
C LEU A 9 11.09 4.13 -20.78
N ALA A 10 10.28 4.96 -21.44
CA ALA A 10 9.12 5.57 -20.82
C ALA A 10 8.06 4.54 -20.40
N SER A 11 7.81 3.52 -21.22
CA SER A 11 6.92 2.41 -20.90
C SER A 11 7.40 1.62 -19.68
N GLN A 12 8.69 1.30 -19.61
CA GLN A 12 9.25 0.60 -18.45
C GLN A 12 9.08 1.42 -17.16
N ARG A 13 9.39 2.72 -17.21
CA ARG A 13 9.20 3.61 -16.05
C ARG A 13 7.74 3.71 -15.64
N LEU A 14 6.82 3.72 -16.59
CA LEU A 14 5.40 3.76 -16.31
C LEU A 14 4.94 2.48 -15.61
N ASP A 15 5.46 1.32 -16.01
CA ASP A 15 5.16 0.05 -15.35
C ASP A 15 5.75 -0.02 -13.93
N ASP A 16 6.96 0.50 -13.72
CA ASP A 16 7.55 0.64 -12.38
C ASP A 16 6.66 1.51 -11.47
N VAL A 17 6.18 2.66 -11.98
CA VAL A 17 5.28 3.56 -11.22
C VAL A 17 3.96 2.87 -10.91
N ARG A 18 3.39 2.11 -11.85
CA ARG A 18 2.16 1.35 -11.64
C ARG A 18 2.33 0.29 -10.55
N ALA A 19 3.47 -0.40 -10.52
CA ALA A 19 3.78 -1.37 -9.47
C ALA A 19 3.85 -0.70 -8.08
N ILE A 20 4.55 0.44 -7.98
CA ILE A 20 4.64 1.20 -6.73
C ILE A 20 3.24 1.64 -6.26
N LEU A 21 2.39 2.12 -7.16
CA LEU A 21 1.02 2.51 -6.81
C LEU A 21 0.17 1.32 -6.34
N ALA A 22 0.32 0.15 -6.96
CA ALA A 22 -0.37 -1.06 -6.54
C ALA A 22 0.03 -1.48 -5.13
N ASP A 23 1.32 -1.39 -4.81
CA ASP A 23 1.83 -1.67 -3.46
C ASP A 23 1.29 -0.69 -2.42
N LEU A 24 1.28 0.61 -2.74
CA LEU A 24 0.70 1.62 -1.86
C LEU A 24 -0.79 1.43 -1.64
N HIS A 25 -1.55 1.05 -2.68
CA HIS A 25 -2.97 0.72 -2.54
C HIS A 25 -3.19 -0.47 -1.61
N ARG A 26 -2.36 -1.51 -1.71
CA ARG A 26 -2.42 -2.67 -0.83
C ARG A 26 -2.13 -2.30 0.63
N ILE A 27 -1.07 -1.53 0.87
CA ILE A 27 -0.74 -1.04 2.23
C ILE A 27 -1.89 -0.20 2.79
N LYS A 28 -2.44 0.72 1.99
CA LYS A 28 -3.58 1.55 2.38
C LYS A 28 -4.80 0.70 2.76
N ALA A 29 -5.10 -0.37 2.02
CA ALA A 29 -6.23 -1.24 2.30
C ALA A 29 -6.10 -1.90 3.67
N VAL A 30 -4.94 -2.49 3.96
CA VAL A 30 -4.65 -3.12 5.27
C VAL A 30 -4.74 -2.10 6.40
N LEU A 31 -4.15 -0.92 6.24
CA LEU A 31 -4.24 0.12 7.26
C LEU A 31 -5.68 0.60 7.49
N THR A 32 -6.47 0.70 6.42
CA THR A 32 -7.90 1.08 6.51
C THR A 32 -8.68 0.03 7.29
N GLU A 33 -8.46 -1.24 7.01
CA GLU A 33 -9.07 -2.37 7.73
C GLU A 33 -8.71 -2.36 9.23
N LEU A 34 -7.41 -2.27 9.56
CA LEU A 34 -6.94 -2.19 10.94
C LEU A 34 -7.54 -1.00 11.70
N VAL A 35 -7.66 0.15 11.04
CA VAL A 35 -8.28 1.34 11.65
C VAL A 35 -9.78 1.12 11.86
N SER A 36 -10.49 0.52 10.91
CA SER A 36 -11.91 0.19 11.05
C SER A 36 -12.16 -0.79 12.18
N GLU A 37 -11.37 -1.85 12.29
CA GLU A 37 -11.43 -2.82 13.40
C GLU A 37 -11.18 -2.15 14.75
N CYS A 38 -10.18 -1.28 14.84
CA CYS A 38 -9.90 -0.51 16.05
C CYS A 38 -11.08 0.35 16.50
N HIS A 39 -11.79 1.00 15.56
CA HIS A 39 -12.97 1.81 15.89
C HIS A 39 -14.16 0.94 16.33
N ALA A 40 -14.32 -0.26 15.76
CA ALA A 40 -15.35 -1.20 16.14
C ALA A 40 -15.13 -1.81 17.54
N HIS A 41 -13.87 -1.99 17.95
CA HIS A 41 -13.47 -2.54 19.25
C HIS A 41 -13.23 -1.47 20.33
N GLN A 42 -14.16 -0.50 20.48
CA GLN A 42 -14.11 0.44 21.60
C GLN A 42 -14.36 -0.28 22.95
N GLY A 43 -13.28 -0.53 23.70
CA GLY A 43 -13.35 -1.03 25.08
C GLY A 43 -12.51 -2.27 25.37
N ASP A 44 -11.83 -2.84 24.38
CA ASP A 44 -10.98 -4.02 24.59
C ASP A 44 -9.54 -3.63 24.98
N VAL A 45 -8.93 -4.40 25.88
CA VAL A 45 -7.62 -4.07 26.50
C VAL A 45 -6.47 -4.17 25.48
N SER A 46 -6.67 -4.87 24.36
CA SER A 46 -5.72 -5.00 23.27
C SER A 46 -6.29 -4.38 22.01
N CYS A 47 -5.75 -3.22 21.62
CA CYS A 47 -6.07 -2.59 20.34
C CYS A 47 -5.45 -3.43 19.20
N PRO A 48 -6.25 -4.01 18.28
CA PRO A 48 -5.73 -4.83 17.17
C PRO A 48 -4.69 -4.09 16.33
N LEU A 49 -4.84 -2.77 16.18
CA LEU A 49 -3.91 -1.90 15.46
C LEU A 49 -2.56 -1.77 16.18
N ILE A 50 -2.52 -1.75 17.52
CA ILE A 50 -1.28 -1.74 18.30
C ILE A 50 -0.56 -3.10 18.18
N THR A 51 -1.32 -4.20 18.21
CA THR A 51 -0.76 -5.55 18.05
C THR A 51 -0.16 -5.75 16.66
N ALA A 52 -0.87 -5.35 15.60
CA ALA A 52 -0.38 -5.47 14.23
C ALA A 52 0.88 -4.63 13.95
N LEU A 53 1.02 -3.45 14.56
CA LEU A 53 2.18 -2.58 14.37
C LEU A 53 3.41 -2.94 15.20
N HIS A 54 3.25 -3.63 16.34
CA HIS A 54 4.38 -4.04 17.18
C HIS A 54 4.98 -5.41 16.79
N TYR A 55 4.19 -6.29 16.17
CA TYR A 55 4.61 -7.66 15.85
C TYR A 55 4.63 -7.97 14.34
N GLY A 56 4.34 -6.98 13.49
CA GLY A 56 4.37 -7.06 12.02
C GLY A 56 5.74 -6.77 11.41
#